data_AF-A0A2V5JV37-F1
#
_entry.id   AF-A0A2V5JV37-F1
#
_cell.length_a   1.000
_cell.length_b   1.000
_cell.length_c   1.000
_cell.angle_alpha   90.00
_cell.angle_beta   90.00
_cell.angle_gamma   90.00
#
_symmetry.space_group_name_H-M   'P 1'
#
loop_
_entity.id
_entity.type
_entity.pdbx_description
1 polymer ?
#
loop_
_entity_poly.entity_id
_entity_poly.type
_entity_poly.pdbx_seq_one_letter_code
_entity_poly.pdbx_strand_id
1 'polypeptide(L)' 'MFYCYVLRSQKTGRRYVGSCENLTDRIRRYNAGESKATKHGVPWLLIHSEGFATRAEA' A
#
# COMPACT_ATOMS: atom_id res chain seq x y z
N MET A 1 -8.48 -2.59 -13.70
CA MET A 1 -7.05 -2.85 -13.40
C MET A 1 -6.91 -2.90 -11.89
N PHE A 2 -6.33 -3.97 -11.38
CA PHE A 2 -6.03 -4.14 -9.96
C PHE A 2 -4.53 -4.06 -9.77
N TYR A 3 -4.10 -3.65 -8.59
CA TYR A 3 -2.69 -3.53 -8.25
C TYR A 3 -2.41 -4.32 -7.00
N CYS A 4 -1.37 -5.14 -7.03
CA CYS A 4 -0.75 -5.70 -5.85
C CYS A 4 0.52 -4.90 -5.55
N TYR A 5 0.71 -4.50 -4.29
CA TYR A 5 1.75 -3.55 -3.93
C TYR A 5 2.42 -3.89 -2.61
N VAL A 6 3.67 -3.47 -2.50
CA VAL A 6 4.47 -3.58 -1.28
C VAL A 6 4.91 -2.19 -0.85
N LEU A 7 4.52 -1.83 0.37
CA LEU A 7 4.96 -0.63 1.06
C LEU A 7 6.01 -0.97 2.10
N ARG A 8 6.92 -0.05 2.36
CA ARG A 8 7.86 -0.09 3.48
C ARG A 8 7.66 1.12 4.36
N SER A 9 7.44 0.89 5.65
CA SER A 9 7.46 1.93 6.66
C SER A 9 8.88 2.49 6.77
N GLN A 10 9.07 3.78 6.54
CA GLN A 10 10.37 4.42 6.78
C GLN A 10 10.66 4.53 8.28
N LYS A 11 9.62 4.60 9.12
CA LYS A 11 9.74 4.70 10.57
C LYS A 11 10.17 3.38 11.23
N THR A 12 9.57 2.27 10.83
CA THR A 12 9.75 0.97 11.50
C THR A 12 10.47 -0.07 10.65
N GLY A 13 10.72 0.23 9.37
CA GLY A 13 11.28 -0.71 8.39
C GLY A 13 10.31 -1.83 7.97
N ARG A 14 9.13 -1.94 8.59
CA ARG A 14 8.14 -2.98 8.31
C ARG A 14 7.62 -2.92 6.88
N ARG A 15 7.37 -4.08 6.30
CA ARG A 15 6.72 -4.21 4.99
C ARG A 15 5.23 -4.42 5.17
N TYR A 16 4.44 -3.85 4.28
CA TYR A 16 3.01 -4.05 4.20
C TYR A 16 2.68 -4.42 2.76
N VAL A 17 1.95 -5.52 2.58
CA VAL A 17 1.49 -5.98 1.28
C VAL A 17 -0.02 -5.83 1.22
N GLY A 18 -0.54 -5.38 0.10
CA GLY A 18 -1.97 -5.31 -0.12
C GLY A 18 -2.30 -5.21 -1.59
N SER A 19 -3.59 -5.32 -1.90
CA SER A 19 -4.11 -5.09 -3.23
C SER A 19 -5.22 -4.02 -3.25
N CYS A 20 -5.36 -3.33 -4.37
CA CYS A 20 -6.39 -2.31 -4.58
C CYS A 20 -6.56 -1.95 -6.06
N GLU A 21 -7.67 -1.32 -6.40
CA GLU A 21 -7.90 -0.78 -7.75
C GLU A 21 -7.18 0.56 -7.99
N ASN A 22 -6.98 1.35 -6.93
CA ASN A 22 -6.35 2.67 -7.01
C ASN A 22 -5.19 2.79 -6.02
N LEU A 23 -3.98 2.55 -6.52
CA LEU A 23 -2.75 2.55 -5.73
C LEU A 23 -2.42 3.94 -5.16
N THR A 24 -2.59 5.00 -5.96
CA THR A 24 -2.23 6.37 -5.58
C THR A 24 -3.09 6.87 -4.42
N ASP A 25 -4.41 6.70 -4.53
CA ASP A 25 -5.33 7.07 -3.45
C ASP A 25 -5.07 6.23 -2.18
N ARG A 26 -4.79 4.93 -2.36
CA ARG A 26 -4.49 4.03 -1.24
C ARG A 26 -3.25 4.46 -0.46
N ILE A 27 -2.15 4.79 -1.15
CA ILE A 27 -0.91 5.25 -0.51
C ILE A 27 -1.15 6.58 0.23
N ARG A 28 -1.91 7.51 -0.39
CA ARG A 28 -2.27 8.78 0.24
C ARG A 28 -3.01 8.57 1.56
N ARG A 29 -4.03 7.70 1.60
CA ARG A 29 -4.79 7.40 2.82
C ARG A 29 -3.93 6.76 3.92
N TYR A 30 -3.02 5.85 3.55
CA TYR A 30 -2.11 5.27 4.52
C TYR A 30 -1.15 6.30 5.10
N ASN A 31 -0.61 7.19 4.28
CA ASN A 31 0.26 8.28 4.75
C ASN A 31 -0.49 9.38 5.51
N ALA A 32 -1.79 9.53 5.29
CA ALA A 32 -2.67 10.36 6.13
C ALA A 32 -3.00 9.72 7.49
N GLY A 33 -2.62 8.45 7.73
CA GLY A 33 -2.86 7.76 8.99
C GLY A 33 -4.33 7.34 9.21
N GLU A 34 -5.13 7.29 8.15
CA GLU A 34 -6.57 6.99 8.23
C GLU A 34 -6.87 5.54 8.65
N SER A 35 -5.91 4.63 8.50
CA SER A 35 -6.07 3.23 8.91
C SER A 35 -5.40 2.96 10.26
N LYS A 36 -6.17 2.42 11.21
CA LYS A 36 -5.68 2.04 12.55
C LYS A 36 -4.48 1.09 12.49
N ALA A 37 -4.41 0.23 11.48
CA ALA A 37 -3.32 -0.74 11.34
C ALA A 37 -2.04 -0.11 10.75
N THR A 38 -2.17 0.83 9.80
CA THR A 38 -1.01 1.39 9.10
C THR A 38 -0.54 2.73 9.67
N LYS A 39 -1.36 3.43 10.50
CA LYS A 39 -1.00 4.72 11.10
C LYS A 39 0.31 4.71 11.89
N HIS A 40 0.65 3.59 12.53
CA HIS A 40 1.87 3.45 13.32
C HIS A 40 3.14 3.34 12.47
N GLY A 41 3.00 2.98 11.19
CA GLY A 41 4.10 2.82 10.25
C GLY A 41 4.32 4.01 9.30
N VAL A 42 3.54 5.08 9.42
CA VAL A 42 3.73 6.30 8.61
C VAL A 42 5.11 6.93 8.87
N PRO A 43 5.83 7.42 7.85
CA PRO A 43 5.45 7.39 6.43
C PRO A 43 5.76 6.04 5.74
N TRP A 44 4.85 5.64 4.85
CA TRP A 44 4.94 4.47 3.98
C TRP A 44 5.47 4.87 2.60
N LEU A 45 6.53 4.18 2.18
CA LEU A 45 7.13 4.32 0.86
C LEU A 45 6.70 3.12 0.00
N LEU A 46 6.22 3.38 -1.22
CA LEU A 46 5.99 2.33 -2.20
C LEU A 46 7.34 1.81 -2.70
N ILE A 47 7.59 0.52 -2.50
CA ILE A 47 8.83 -0.12 -2.97
C ILE A 47 8.60 -1.05 -4.16
N HIS A 48 7.37 -1.54 -4.33
CA HIS A 48 7.00 -2.40 -5.44
C HIS A 48 5.51 -2.30 -5.74
N SER A 49 5.15 -2.39 -7.02
CA SER A 49 3.76 -2.51 -7.47
C SER A 49 3.67 -3.25 -8.78
N GLU A 50 2.71 -4.16 -8.88
CA GLU A 50 2.36 -4.89 -10.09
C GLU A 50 0.89 -4.67 -10.42
N GLY A 51 0.58 -4.54 -11.71
CA GLY A 51 -0.77 -4.35 -12.22
C GLY A 51 -1.31 -5.64 -12.83
N PHE A 52 -2.58 -5.92 -12.59
CA PHE A 52 -3.31 -7.10 -13.04
C PHE A 52 -4.62 -6.70 -13.71
N ALA A 53 -5.08 -7.52 -14.66
CA ALA A 53 -6.33 -7.27 -15.36
C ALA A 53 -7.52 -7.49 -14.44
N THR A 54 -7.48 -8.56 -13.63
CA THR A 54 -8.56 -8.95 -12.74
C THR A 54 -8.15 -8.89 -11.26
N ARG A 55 -9.15 -8.86 -10.37
CA ARG A 55 -8.93 -8.91 -8.93
C ARG A 55 -8.40 -10.26 -8.46
N ALA A 56 -8.78 -11.34 -9.15
CA ALA A 56 -8.39 -12.69 -8.78
C ALA A 56 -6.90 -12.95 -9.04
N GLU A 57 -6.33 -12.26 -10.02
CA GLU A 57 -4.90 -12.33 -10.35
C GLU A 57 -4.03 -11.46 -9.42
N ALA A 58 -4.62 -10.46 -8.75
CA ALA A 58 -3.93 -9.49 -7.88
C ALA A 58 -3.91 -9.91 -6.41
#